data_AF-A0A285IWS8-F1
#
_entry.id   AF-A0A285IWS8-F1
#
_cell.length_a   1.000
_cell.length_b   1.000
_cell.length_c   1.000
_cell.angle_alpha   90.00
_cell.angle_beta   90.00
_cell.angle_gamma   90.00
#
_symmetry.space_group_name_H-M   'P 1'
#
loop_
_entity.id
_entity.type
_entity.pdbx_description
1 polymer ?
#
loop_
_entity_poly.entity_id
_entity_poly.type
_entity_poly.pdbx_seq_one_letter_code
_entity_poly.pdbx_strand_id
1 'polypeptide(L)'
;MPAPFHLDSPSDLLPALTPLLPDPTPLWWLGGGVAAAFTAYVLLLLPFALCGGEVGRNARAILRQLFALFHALIDVFRTRSGGGR
;
A
#
# COMPACT_ATOMS: atom_id res chain seq x y z
N MET A 1 50.90 -29.65 3.69
CA MET A 1 49.55 -30.23 3.51
C MET A 1 48.56 -29.31 4.21
N PRO A 2 47.64 -28.64 3.50
CA PRO A 2 46.62 -27.81 4.14
C PRO A 2 45.47 -28.70 4.66
N ALA A 3 44.88 -28.29 5.78
CA ALA A 3 43.86 -29.03 6.53
C ALA A 3 42.54 -29.21 5.75
N PRO A 4 41.79 -30.29 5.99
CA PRO A 4 40.51 -30.52 5.35
C PRO A 4 39.45 -29.55 5.89
N PHE A 5 38.70 -29.00 4.97
CA PHE A 5 37.52 -28.17 5.13
C PHE A 5 36.46 -28.91 5.94
N HIS A 6 36.24 -28.50 7.19
CA HIS A 6 35.07 -28.89 7.98
C HIS A 6 33.85 -28.14 7.46
N LEU A 7 32.95 -28.85 6.76
CA LEU A 7 31.59 -28.39 6.44
C LEU A 7 30.65 -28.81 7.58
N ASP A 8 30.80 -28.22 8.76
CA ASP A 8 29.93 -28.46 9.92
C ASP A 8 29.29 -27.15 10.40
N SER A 9 28.48 -26.54 9.55
CA SER A 9 27.43 -25.65 10.04
C SER A 9 26.27 -25.54 9.05
N PRO A 10 25.09 -26.10 9.37
CA PRO A 10 23.86 -25.76 8.65
C PRO A 10 23.52 -24.27 8.78
N SER A 11 24.19 -23.54 9.68
CA SER A 11 24.12 -22.09 9.86
C SER A 11 24.69 -21.30 8.67
N ASP A 12 25.60 -21.87 7.88
CA ASP A 12 26.20 -21.19 6.72
C ASP A 12 25.31 -21.26 5.46
N LEU A 13 24.26 -22.09 5.48
CA LEU A 13 23.26 -22.18 4.41
C LEU A 13 22.08 -21.21 4.58
N LEU A 14 21.89 -20.66 5.78
CA LEU A 14 20.86 -19.66 6.05
C LEU A 14 21.03 -18.33 5.29
N PRO A 15 22.24 -17.72 5.16
CA PRO A 15 22.36 -16.45 4.45
C PRO A 15 22.17 -16.57 2.92
N ALA A 16 22.21 -17.79 2.36
CA ALA A 16 22.05 -18.03 0.93
C ALA A 16 20.57 -18.16 0.48
N LEU A 17 19.64 -18.43 1.41
CA LEU A 17 18.21 -18.55 1.12
C LEU A 17 17.43 -17.24 1.34
N THR A 18 18.04 -16.23 1.96
CA THR A 18 17.42 -14.93 2.24
C THR A 18 17.07 -14.07 1.02
N PRO A 19 17.74 -14.13 -0.16
CA PRO A 19 17.37 -13.24 -1.28
C PRO A 19 16.10 -13.68 -2.04
N LEU A 20 15.41 -14.74 -1.59
CA LEU A 20 14.22 -15.29 -2.26
C LEU A 20 12.88 -14.94 -1.58
N LEU A 21 12.87 -14.16 -0.50
CA LEU A 21 11.62 -13.56 -0.01
C LEU A 21 11.37 -12.28 -0.84
N PRO A 22 10.37 -12.26 -1.75
CA PRO A 22 9.95 -11.01 -2.36
C PRO A 22 9.42 -10.14 -1.23
N ASP A 23 10.23 -9.18 -0.79
CA ASP A 23 9.89 -8.26 0.29
C ASP A 23 8.56 -7.57 -0.08
N PRO A 24 7.44 -7.87 0.61
CA PRO A 24 6.13 -7.32 0.28
C PRO A 24 5.94 -5.92 0.89
N THR A 25 6.93 -5.43 1.64
CA THR A 25 6.94 -4.10 2.27
C THR A 25 6.63 -2.93 1.32
N PRO A 26 7.10 -2.85 0.06
CA PRO A 26 6.78 -1.72 -0.82
C PRO A 26 5.30 -1.71 -1.22
N LEU A 27 4.66 -2.87 -1.39
CA LEU A 27 3.23 -2.95 -1.71
C LEU A 27 2.35 -2.59 -0.50
N TRP A 28 2.74 -3.01 0.70
CA TRP A 28 2.08 -2.62 1.95
C TRP A 28 2.20 -1.12 2.25
N TRP A 29 3.36 -0.53 1.97
CA TRP A 29 3.56 0.92 2.08
C TRP A 29 2.75 1.71 1.05
N LEU A 30 2.66 1.23 -0.19
CA LEU A 30 1.85 1.89 -1.22
C LEU A 30 0.36 1.81 -0.89
N GLY A 31 -0.15 0.65 -0.47
CA GLY A 31 -1.54 0.50 -0.04
C GLY A 31 -1.87 1.29 1.22
N GLY A 32 -1.01 1.21 2.24
CA GLY A 32 -1.16 1.93 3.50
C GLY A 32 -1.03 3.44 3.36
N GLY A 33 -0.06 3.92 2.58
CA GLY A 33 0.17 5.34 2.34
C GLY A 33 -0.97 6.01 1.59
N VAL A 34 -1.50 5.37 0.55
CA VAL A 34 -2.64 5.91 -0.22
C VAL A 34 -3.91 5.92 0.63
N ALA A 35 -4.17 4.88 1.42
CA ALA A 35 -5.32 4.84 2.33
C ALA A 35 -5.19 5.89 3.47
N ALA A 36 -3.99 6.07 4.02
CA ALA A 36 -3.72 7.08 5.04
C ALA A 36 -3.89 8.50 4.47
N ALA A 37 -3.35 8.77 3.28
CA ALA A 37 -3.53 10.05 2.60
C ALA A 37 -5.02 10.33 2.32
N PHE A 38 -5.75 9.34 1.79
CA PHE A 38 -7.20 9.45 1.57
C PHE A 38 -7.94 9.80 2.87
N THR A 39 -7.65 9.09 3.96
CA THR A 39 -8.27 9.33 5.27
C THR A 39 -7.97 10.75 5.77
N ALA A 40 -6.73 11.23 5.64
CA ALA A 40 -6.35 12.58 6.02
C ALA A 40 -7.11 13.65 5.21
N TYR A 41 -7.25 13.46 3.89
CA TYR A 41 -8.03 14.36 3.04
C TYR A 41 -9.51 14.38 3.41
N VAL A 42 -10.10 13.21 3.71
CA VAL A 42 -11.49 13.13 4.17
C VAL A 42 -11.67 13.89 5.47
N LEU A 43 -10.80 13.65 6.47
CA LEU A 43 -10.86 14.34 7.77
C LEU A 43 -10.68 15.86 7.64
N LEU A 44 -9.82 16.31 6.71
CA LEU A 44 -9.62 17.72 6.43
C LEU A 44 -10.86 18.36 5.80
N LEU A 45 -11.48 17.71 4.81
CA LEU A 45 -12.58 18.26 4.02
C LEU A 45 -13.96 18.10 4.67
N LEU A 46 -14.13 17.11 5.53
CA LEU A 46 -15.39 16.83 6.22
C LEU A 46 -15.95 18.03 7.01
N PRO A 47 -15.18 18.76 7.84
CA PRO A 47 -15.71 19.94 8.53
C PRO A 47 -16.20 21.02 7.56
N PHE A 48 -15.51 21.23 6.43
CA PHE A 48 -15.96 22.16 5.40
C PHE A 48 -17.22 21.67 4.67
N ALA A 49 -17.36 20.37 4.46
CA ALA A 49 -18.56 19.78 3.86
C ALA A 49 -19.81 19.92 4.74
N LEU A 50 -19.62 20.00 6.06
CA LEU A 50 -20.69 20.27 7.03
C LEU A 50 -21.10 21.75 7.05
N CYS A 51 -20.24 22.67 6.58
CA CYS A 51 -20.63 24.05 6.40
C CYS A 51 -21.70 24.21 5.29
N GLY A 52 -22.56 25.22 5.44
CA GLY A 52 -23.49 25.65 4.40
C GLY A 52 -22.81 26.52 3.33
N GLY A 53 -23.55 26.81 2.26
CA GLY A 53 -23.08 27.72 1.20
C GLY A 53 -22.16 27.08 0.16
N GLU A 54 -21.45 27.91 -0.59
CA GLU A 54 -20.59 27.49 -1.71
C GLU A 54 -19.41 26.63 -1.28
N VAL A 55 -18.80 26.96 -0.14
CA VAL A 55 -17.68 26.22 0.43
C VAL A 55 -18.08 24.77 0.73
N GLY A 56 -19.23 24.56 1.37
CA GLY A 56 -19.74 23.23 1.66
C GLY A 56 -20.12 22.42 0.42
N ARG A 57 -20.70 23.08 -0.60
CA ARG A 57 -20.99 22.42 -1.90
C ARG A 57 -19.70 21.98 -2.58
N ASN A 58 -18.69 22.84 -2.62
CA ASN A 58 -17.38 22.52 -3.22
C ASN A 58 -16.67 21.40 -2.45
N ALA A 59 -16.64 21.46 -1.12
CA ALA A 59 -16.05 20.41 -0.30
C ALA A 59 -16.74 19.04 -0.51
N ARG A 60 -18.07 19.01 -0.60
CA ARG A 60 -18.82 17.78 -0.92
C ARG A 60 -18.52 17.26 -2.33
N ALA A 61 -18.38 18.16 -3.31
CA ALA A 61 -18.03 17.77 -4.68
C ALA A 61 -16.63 17.14 -4.74
N ILE A 62 -15.65 17.75 -4.08
CA ILE A 62 -14.28 17.22 -3.98
C ILE A 62 -14.27 15.87 -3.26
N LEU A 63 -14.97 15.75 -2.13
CA LEU A 63 -15.09 14.47 -1.40
C LEU A 63 -15.69 13.37 -2.28
N ARG A 64 -16.75 13.65 -3.05
CA ARG A 64 -17.35 12.68 -3.97
C ARG A 64 -16.36 12.22 -5.05
N GLN A 65 -15.62 13.14 -5.66
CA GLN A 65 -14.61 12.80 -6.65
C GLN A 65 -13.47 11.98 -6.04
N LEU A 66 -13.03 12.33 -4.84
CA LEU A 66 -11.99 11.60 -4.11
C LEU A 66 -12.42 10.15 -3.81
N PHE A 67 -13.66 9.96 -3.35
CA PHE A 67 -14.22 8.63 -3.12
C PHE A 67 -14.31 7.81 -4.41
N ALA A 68 -14.79 8.42 -5.50
CA ALA A 68 -14.87 7.74 -6.80
C ALA A 68 -13.49 7.31 -7.32
N LEU A 69 -12.48 8.18 -7.19
CA LEU A 69 -11.10 7.87 -7.56
C LEU A 69 -10.53 6.73 -6.72
N PHE A 70 -10.76 6.75 -5.40
CA PHE A 70 -10.27 5.70 -4.51
C PHE A 70 -10.92 4.35 -4.80
N HIS A 71 -12.23 4.32 -5.08
CA HIS A 71 -12.92 3.11 -5.52
C HIS A 71 -12.37 2.57 -6.85
N ALA A 72 -12.16 3.45 -7.85
CA ALA A 72 -11.57 3.05 -9.12
C ALA A 72 -10.16 2.46 -8.94
N LEU A 73 -9.34 3.04 -8.07
CA LEU A 73 -8.02 2.50 -7.74
C LEU A 73 -8.13 1.10 -7.13
N ILE A 74 -9.02 0.90 -6.15
CA ILE A 74 -9.25 -0.43 -5.54
C ILE A 74 -9.70 -1.45 -6.59
N ASP A 75 -10.60 -1.08 -7.49
CA ASP A 75 -11.09 -1.97 -8.54
C ASP A 75 -9.97 -2.34 -9.53
N VAL A 76 -9.10 -1.40 -9.90
CA VAL A 76 -7.91 -1.67 -10.71
C VAL A 76 -6.96 -2.63 -9.98
N PHE A 77 -6.73 -2.44 -8.67
CA PHE A 77 -5.88 -3.36 -7.91
C PHE A 77 -6.51 -4.76 -7.79
N ARG A 78 -7.82 -4.84 -7.55
CA ARG A 78 -8.56 -6.11 -7.50
C ARG A 78 -8.52 -6.88 -8.81
N THR A 79 -8.81 -6.20 -9.92
CA THR A 79 -8.78 -6.82 -11.27
C THR A 79 -7.38 -7.31 -11.62
N ARG A 80 -6.33 -6.57 -11.25
CA ARG A 80 -4.94 -6.98 -11.46
C ARG A 80 -4.50 -8.16 -10.59
N SER A 81 -5.07 -8.29 -9.38
CA SER A 81 -4.79 -9.43 -8.48
C SER A 81 -5.51 -10.73 -8.88
N GLY A 82 -6.57 -10.66 -9.70
CA GLY A 82 -7.37 -11.82 -10.12
C GLY A 82 -7.04 -12.39 -11.50
N GLY A 83 -6.22 -11.71 -12.30
CA GLY A 83 -5.96 -12.04 -13.72
C GLY A 83 -4.80 -13.00 -14.00
N GLY A 84 -4.27 -13.69 -12.98
CA GLY A 84 -3.18 -14.67 -13.11
C GLY A 84 -3.67 -16.11 -13.07
N ARG A 85 -4.67 -16.48 -13.87
CA ARG A 85 -5.09 -17.88 -14.07
C ARG A 85 -5.04 -18.23 -15.54
#